data_AF-A0A285V2B2-F1
#
_entry.id   AF-A0A285V2B2-F1
#
_cell.length_a   1.000
_cell.length_b   1.000
_cell.length_c   1.000
_cell.angle_alpha   90.00
_cell.angle_beta   90.00
_cell.angle_gamma   90.00
#
_symmetry.space_group_name_H-M   'P 1'
#
loop_
_entity.id
_entity.type
_entity.pdbx_description
1 polymer ?
#
loop_
_entity_poly.entity_id
_entity_poly.type
_entity_poly.pdbx_seq_one_letter_code
_entity_poly.pdbx_strand_id
1 'polypeptide(L)' 'MTMQDFLSLEDGGYISPDQAAALNRDLAAKALSDIAPDDRQNVLDYLLNAMAINSVEYDIREKIDALIMDLQS' A
#
# COMPACT_ATOMS: atom_id res chain seq x y z
N MET A 1 -5.81 2.96 -8.96
CA MET A 1 -4.87 1.84 -9.16
C MET A 1 -5.15 0.82 -8.09
N THR A 2 -5.12 -0.46 -8.44
CA THR A 2 -5.24 -1.59 -7.49
C THR A 2 -3.85 -2.07 -7.04
N MET A 3 -3.80 -2.87 -5.99
CA MET A 3 -2.58 -3.55 -5.56
C MET A 3 -1.97 -4.39 -6.69
N GLN A 4 -2.81 -5.05 -7.50
CA GLN A 4 -2.34 -5.87 -8.62
C GLN A 4 -1.70 -5.03 -9.72
N ASP A 5 -2.28 -3.88 -10.04
CA ASP A 5 -1.67 -2.93 -10.98
C ASP A 5 -0.30 -2.44 -10.45
N PHE A 6 -0.23 -2.14 -9.15
CA PHE A 6 1.00 -1.70 -8.49
C PHE A 6 2.11 -2.76 -8.54
N LEU A 7 1.79 -4.00 -8.20
CA LEU A 7 2.75 -5.12 -8.23
C LEU A 7 3.17 -5.51 -9.66
N SER A 8 2.43 -5.06 -10.65
CA SER A 8 2.76 -5.27 -12.08
C SER A 8 3.57 -4.11 -12.68
N LEU A 9 3.85 -3.05 -11.91
CA LEU A 9 4.72 -1.97 -12.36
C LEU A 9 6.15 -2.47 -12.49
N GLU A 10 6.80 -2.10 -13.60
CA GLU A 10 8.24 -2.27 -13.73
C GLU A 10 8.98 -1.38 -12.73
N ASP A 11 10.18 -1.80 -12.33
CA ASP A 11 11.02 -1.07 -11.39
C ASP A 11 11.23 0.38 -11.87
N GLY A 12 10.88 1.35 -11.01
CA GLY A 12 10.92 2.79 -11.35
C GLY A 12 9.67 3.34 -12.04
N GLY A 13 8.56 2.59 -12.06
CA GLY A 13 7.26 3.07 -12.53
C GLY A 13 6.77 4.31 -11.76
N TYR A 14 6.21 5.28 -12.49
CA TYR A 14 5.61 6.47 -11.90
C TYR A 14 4.16 6.22 -11.47
N ILE A 15 3.84 6.59 -10.22
CA ILE A 15 2.48 6.58 -9.68
C ILE A 15 2.04 8.04 -9.49
N SER A 16 0.96 8.44 -10.16
CA SER A 16 0.37 9.78 -9.98
C SER A 16 -0.30 9.92 -8.59
N PRO A 17 -0.53 11.15 -8.09
CA PRO A 17 -1.23 11.35 -6.83
C PRO A 17 -2.60 10.66 -6.74
N ASP A 18 -3.39 10.71 -7.83
CA ASP A 18 -4.70 10.04 -7.88
C ASP A 18 -4.55 8.50 -7.86
N GLN A 19 -3.51 7.97 -8.51
CA GLN A 19 -3.21 6.54 -8.48
C GLN A 19 -2.77 6.10 -7.08
N ALA A 20 -1.96 6.90 -6.38
CA ALA A 20 -1.54 6.65 -5.01
C ALA A 20 -2.74 6.69 -4.05
N ALA A 21 -3.60 7.70 -4.16
CA ALA A 21 -4.83 7.80 -3.36
C ALA A 21 -5.78 6.61 -3.59
N ALA A 22 -5.86 6.11 -4.83
CA ALA A 22 -6.64 4.92 -5.14
C ALA A 22 -5.97 3.64 -4.60
N LEU A 23 -4.64 3.52 -4.69
CA LEU A 23 -3.89 2.39 -4.15
C LEU A 23 -4.00 2.32 -2.62
N ASN A 24 -3.88 3.45 -1.92
CA ASN A 24 -4.07 3.54 -0.47
C ASN A 24 -5.46 3.03 -0.06
N ARG A 25 -6.51 3.40 -0.79
CA ARG A 25 -7.87 2.90 -0.53
C ARG A 25 -8.01 1.41 -0.79
N ASP A 26 -7.39 0.88 -1.86
CA ASP A 26 -7.43 -0.55 -2.14
C ASP A 26 -6.69 -1.35 -1.06
N LEU A 27 -5.49 -0.91 -0.68
CA LEU A 27 -4.69 -1.54 0.38
C LEU A 27 -5.35 -1.46 1.76
N ALA A 28 -6.03 -0.35 2.08
CA ALA A 28 -6.80 -0.22 3.32
C ALA A 28 -7.98 -1.21 3.44
N ALA A 29 -8.36 -1.88 2.35
CA ALA A 29 -9.37 -2.93 2.34
C ALA A 29 -8.78 -4.36 2.34
N LYS A 30 -7.44 -4.51 2.31
CA LYS A 30 -6.76 -5.82 2.30
C LYS A 30 -6.39 -6.26 3.71
N ALA A 31 -6.37 -7.58 3.90
CA ALA A 31 -5.69 -8.24 5.00
C ALA A 31 -4.35 -8.83 4.53
N LEU A 32 -3.49 -9.21 5.48
CA LEU A 32 -2.22 -9.90 5.18
C LEU A 32 -2.40 -11.16 4.32
N SER A 33 -3.53 -11.86 4.45
CA SER A 33 -3.87 -13.04 3.65
C SER A 33 -4.13 -12.74 2.17
N ASP A 34 -4.42 -11.49 1.82
CA ASP A 34 -4.68 -11.07 0.45
C ASP A 34 -3.38 -10.75 -0.31
N ILE A 35 -2.25 -10.67 0.39
CA ILE A 35 -0.94 -10.30 -0.15
C ILE A 35 -0.05 -11.55 -0.20
N ALA A 36 0.38 -11.91 -1.41
CA ALA A 36 1.29 -13.03 -1.60
C ALA A 36 2.61 -12.79 -0.84
N PRO A 37 3.22 -13.82 -0.23
CA PRO A 37 4.43 -13.65 0.58
C PRO A 37 5.55 -12.87 -0.12
N ASP A 38 5.76 -13.12 -1.41
CA ASP A 38 6.81 -12.49 -2.22
C ASP A 38 6.56 -10.99 -2.49
N ASP A 39 5.30 -10.54 -2.37
CA ASP A 39 4.89 -9.15 -2.62
C ASP A 39 4.87 -8.30 -1.35
N ARG A 40 4.93 -8.93 -0.16
CA ARG A 40 4.74 -8.25 1.14
C ARG A 40 5.74 -7.14 1.39
N GLN A 41 7.00 -7.35 1.01
CA GLN A 41 8.04 -6.33 1.20
C GLN A 41 7.74 -5.09 0.34
N ASN A 42 7.34 -5.27 -0.92
CA ASN A 42 7.02 -4.16 -1.82
C ASN A 42 5.81 -3.36 -1.32
N VAL A 43 4.78 -4.05 -0.81
CA VAL A 43 3.61 -3.39 -0.21
C VAL A 43 4.00 -2.64 1.07
N LEU A 44 4.81 -3.25 1.94
CA LEU A 44 5.28 -2.62 3.17
C LEU A 44 6.08 -1.35 2.89
N ASP A 45 7.04 -1.41 1.97
CA ASP A 45 7.89 -0.27 1.59
C ASP A 45 7.06 0.89 1.04
N TYR A 46 6.08 0.58 0.19
CA TYR A 46 5.12 1.57 -0.31
C TYR A 46 4.33 2.22 0.84
N LEU A 47 3.73 1.44 1.73
CA LEU A 47 2.88 1.95 2.81
C LEU A 47 3.67 2.81 3.81
N LEU A 48 4.89 2.39 4.17
CA LEU A 48 5.77 3.19 5.03
C LEU A 48 6.11 4.53 4.37
N ASN A 49 6.40 4.54 3.07
CA ASN A 49 6.65 5.78 2.33
C ASN A 49 5.41 6.68 2.30
N ALA A 50 4.25 6.12 1.95
CA ALA A 50 2.99 6.85 1.87
C ALA A 50 2.60 7.50 3.21
N MET A 51 2.84 6.80 4.32
CA MET A 51 2.62 7.32 5.67
C MET A 51 3.62 8.42 6.05
N ALA A 52 4.89 8.24 5.71
CA ALA A 52 5.94 9.22 6.00
C ALA A 52 5.70 10.57 5.30
N ILE A 53 5.17 10.56 4.08
CA ILE A 53 4.86 11.77 3.31
C ILE A 53 3.43 12.29 3.52
N ASN A 54 2.67 11.71 4.46
CA ASN A 54 1.26 12.02 4.71
C ASN A 54 0.36 11.95 3.46
N SER A 55 0.62 10.97 2.58
CA SER A 55 -0.19 10.72 1.37
C SER A 55 -1.46 9.91 1.65
N VAL A 56 -1.64 9.41 2.88
CA VAL A 56 -2.77 8.56 3.27
C VAL A 56 -3.88 9.42 3.89
N GLU A 57 -5.10 9.25 3.41
CA GLU A 57 -6.27 9.95 3.95
C GLU A 57 -6.58 9.56 5.41
N TYR A 58 -7.07 10.52 6.18
CA TYR A 58 -7.26 10.36 7.62
C TYR A 58 -8.22 9.22 8.00
N ASP A 59 -9.27 9.01 7.20
CA ASP A 59 -10.31 8.01 7.44
C ASP A 59 -9.86 6.56 7.22
N ILE A 60 -8.75 6.35 6.50
CA ILE A 60 -8.18 5.03 6.24
C ILE A 60 -6.86 4.78 6.97
N ARG A 61 -6.30 5.80 7.65
CA ARG A 61 -4.97 5.74 8.26
C ARG A 61 -4.82 4.62 9.29
N GLU A 62 -5.81 4.41 10.14
CA GLU A 62 -5.80 3.33 11.15
C GLU A 62 -5.75 1.94 10.51
N LYS A 63 -6.41 1.75 9.36
CA LYS A 63 -6.39 0.48 8.64
C LYS A 63 -5.04 0.22 7.98
N ILE A 64 -4.41 1.28 7.46
CA ILE A 64 -3.05 1.20 6.92
C ILE A 64 -2.04 0.89 8.03
N ASP A 65 -2.14 1.54 9.19
CA ASP A 65 -1.28 1.24 10.34
C ASP A 65 -1.42 -0.23 10.78
N ALA A 66 -2.65 -0.75 10.86
CA ALA A 66 -2.89 -2.15 11.18
C ALA A 66 -2.26 -3.11 10.17
N LEU A 67 -2.42 -2.84 8.87
CA LEU A 67 -1.81 -3.66 7.81
C LEU A 67 -0.26 -3.60 7.86
N ILE A 68 0.32 -2.44 8.16
CA ILE A 68 1.78 -2.31 8.35
C ILE A 68 2.24 -3.18 9.51
N MET A 69 1.52 -3.19 10.64
CA MET A 69 1.86 -4.04 11.79
C MET A 69 1.83 -5.52 11.44
N ASP A 70 0.81 -5.96 10.69
CA ASP A 70 0.68 -7.35 10.22
C ASP A 70 1.81 -7.73 9.24
N LEU A 71 2.28 -6.79 8.42
CA LEU A 71 3.37 -7.01 7.47
C LEU A 71 4.75 -7.08 8.16
N GLN A 72 4.90 -6.54 9.36
CA GLN A 72 6.15 -6.50 10.13
C GLN A 72 6.30 -7.66 11.12
N SER A 73 5.25 -8.48 11.32
CA SER A 73 5.25 -9.64 12.22
C SER A 73 5.79 -10.91 11.56
#